data_AF-A0A3S4KP44-F1
#
_entry.id   AF-A0A3S4KP44-F1
#
_cell.length_a   1.000
_cell.length_b   1.000
_cell.length_c   1.000
_cell.angle_alpha   90.00
_cell.angle_beta   90.00
_cell.angle_gamma   90.00
#
_symmetry.space_group_name_H-M   'P 1'
#
loop_
_entity.id
_entity.type
_entity.pdbx_description
1 polymer ?
#
loop_
_entity_poly.entity_id
_entity_poly.type
_entity_poly.pdbx_seq_one_letter_code
_entity_poly.pdbx_strand_id
1 'polypeptide(L)'
;MQTLINAVPEMSKIAHVEGEQVANIGSENMTSDIILQLSKRVNALLARDDVDGVVITHGTDTLDETPYFLNLTVKSNKPVVFTAAMRPATAISADGPMNLLEAVTVAADPDARGRGVMVVLNDRIGAARFVTKTNATSLDTFRAPEEGYLGVVVGGKPSSRRGWIKFTRCARCSMCVS
;
A
#
# COMPACT_ATOMS: atom_id res chain seq x y z
N MET A 1 6.31 -16.05 -1.76
CA MET A 1 5.73 -14.97 -2.59
C MET A 1 4.92 -15.52 -3.77
N GLN A 2 5.45 -16.41 -4.60
CA GLN A 2 4.72 -16.94 -5.77
C GLN A 2 3.34 -17.54 -5.44
N THR A 3 3.19 -18.18 -4.28
CA THR A 3 1.91 -18.70 -3.80
C THR A 3 0.83 -17.62 -3.64
N LEU A 4 1.21 -16.42 -3.16
CA LEU A 4 0.26 -15.30 -3.00
C LEU A 4 -0.16 -14.73 -4.35
N ILE A 5 0.78 -14.59 -5.29
CA ILE A 5 0.50 -14.14 -6.66
C ILE A 5 -0.45 -15.11 -7.35
N ASN A 6 -0.19 -16.41 -7.23
CA ASN A 6 -1.02 -17.45 -7.83
C ASN A 6 -2.41 -17.55 -7.16
N ALA A 7 -2.55 -17.14 -5.91
CA ALA A 7 -3.82 -17.14 -5.20
C ALA A 7 -4.78 -16.02 -5.67
N VAL A 8 -4.27 -14.99 -6.36
CA VAL A 8 -5.04 -13.85 -6.85
C VAL A 8 -4.69 -13.55 -8.33
N PRO A 9 -5.08 -14.44 -9.26
CA PRO A 9 -4.72 -14.29 -10.68
C PRO A 9 -5.30 -13.03 -11.32
N GLU A 10 -6.33 -12.42 -10.74
CA GLU A 10 -6.92 -11.16 -11.18
C GLU A 10 -5.93 -10.00 -11.17
N MET A 11 -4.89 -10.04 -10.33
CA MET A 11 -3.85 -8.99 -10.29
C MET A 11 -3.13 -8.83 -11.61
N SER A 12 -2.94 -9.92 -12.36
CA SER A 12 -2.28 -9.90 -13.68
C SER A 12 -3.08 -9.13 -14.74
N LYS A 13 -4.38 -8.88 -14.51
CA LYS A 13 -5.21 -8.03 -15.37
C LYS A 13 -5.02 -6.53 -15.08
N ILE A 14 -4.42 -6.22 -13.93
CA ILE A 14 -4.24 -4.85 -13.42
C ILE A 14 -2.80 -4.38 -13.64
N ALA A 15 -1.83 -5.22 -13.27
CA ALA A 15 -0.40 -4.88 -13.34
C ALA A 15 0.47 -6.11 -13.62
N HIS A 16 1.67 -5.86 -14.15
CA HIS A 16 2.74 -6.86 -14.14
C HIS A 16 3.34 -6.91 -12.73
N VAL A 17 3.06 -7.99 -11.99
CA VAL A 17 3.45 -8.12 -10.58
C VAL A 17 4.70 -8.99 -10.45
N GLU A 18 5.77 -8.40 -9.92
CA GLU A 18 6.96 -9.12 -9.50
C GLU A 18 7.00 -9.25 -7.97
N GLY A 19 7.40 -10.43 -7.50
CA GLY A 19 7.42 -10.74 -6.07
C GLY A 19 8.83 -10.85 -5.51
N GLU A 20 9.12 -10.08 -4.46
CA GLU A 20 10.37 -10.18 -3.69
C GLU A 20 10.05 -10.43 -2.21
N GLN A 21 10.87 -11.23 -1.55
CA GLN A 21 10.75 -11.48 -0.11
C GLN A 21 11.89 -10.80 0.65
N VAL A 22 11.56 -9.76 1.43
CA VAL A 22 12.54 -9.01 2.25
C VAL A 22 12.72 -9.65 3.63
N ALA A 23 11.63 -10.13 4.23
CA ALA A 23 11.62 -10.80 5.52
C ALA A 23 10.51 -11.86 5.59
N ASN A 24 10.60 -12.78 6.56
CA ASN A 24 9.57 -13.78 6.85
C ASN A 24 9.40 -13.93 8.36
N ILE A 25 8.84 -12.90 8.99
CA ILE A 25 8.66 -12.82 10.44
C ILE A 25 7.25 -12.32 10.75
N GLY A 26 6.77 -12.61 11.97
CA GLY A 26 5.59 -11.93 12.51
C GLY A 26 5.88 -10.45 12.74
N SER A 27 4.86 -9.60 12.55
CA SER A 27 4.97 -8.14 12.71
C SER A 27 5.30 -7.74 14.15
N GLU A 28 5.00 -8.57 15.13
CA GLU A 28 5.38 -8.40 16.53
C GLU A 28 6.88 -8.53 16.78
N ASN A 29 7.61 -9.15 15.84
CA ASN A 29 9.06 -9.31 15.89
C ASN A 29 9.80 -8.32 14.97
N MET A 30 9.11 -7.28 14.50
CA MET A 30 9.62 -6.30 13.56
C MET A 30 10.71 -5.44 14.23
N THR A 31 11.93 -5.48 13.72
CA THR A 31 13.06 -4.68 14.24
C THR A 31 13.38 -3.47 13.36
N SER A 32 13.97 -2.44 13.95
CA SER A 32 14.42 -1.24 13.23
C SER A 32 15.37 -1.55 12.07
N ASP A 33 16.23 -2.57 12.19
CA ASP A 33 17.16 -2.96 11.13
C ASP A 33 16.43 -3.48 9.89
N ILE A 34 15.40 -4.30 10.09
CA ILE A 34 14.60 -4.85 8.98
C ILE A 34 13.72 -3.74 8.39
N ILE A 35 13.14 -2.84 9.20
CA ILE A 35 12.39 -1.68 8.69
C ILE A 35 13.31 -0.77 7.85
N LEU A 36 14.55 -0.56 8.30
CA LEU A 36 15.55 0.23 7.57
C LEU A 36 15.96 -0.47 6.27
N GLN A 37 16.16 -1.79 6.29
CA GLN A 37 16.43 -2.59 5.09
C GLN A 37 15.28 -2.50 4.09
N LEU A 38 14.03 -2.62 4.57
CA LEU A 38 12.83 -2.48 3.76
C LEU A 38 12.76 -1.09 3.11
N SER A 39 12.95 -0.01 3.88
CA SER A 39 12.97 1.36 3.36
C SER A 39 14.04 1.57 2.29
N LYS A 40 15.27 1.07 2.51
CA LYS A 40 16.35 1.12 1.50
C LYS A 40 15.96 0.36 0.24
N ARG A 41 15.38 -0.84 0.38
CA ARG A 41 14.98 -1.67 -0.76
C ARG A 41 13.85 -1.02 -1.57
N VAL A 42 12.83 -0.48 -0.90
CA VAL A 42 11.73 0.25 -1.53
C VAL A 42 12.25 1.46 -2.30
N ASN A 43 13.15 2.26 -1.71
CA ASN A 43 13.77 3.38 -2.42
C ASN A 43 14.54 2.93 -3.67
N ALA A 44 15.31 1.84 -3.58
CA ALA A 44 16.03 1.29 -4.72
C ALA A 44 15.10 0.80 -5.84
N LEU A 45 13.98 0.16 -5.49
CA LEU A 45 12.98 -0.27 -6.47
C LEU A 45 12.30 0.92 -7.15
N LEU A 46 11.86 1.91 -6.37
CA LEU A 46 11.14 3.08 -6.89
C LEU A 46 12.03 4.00 -7.75
N ALA A 47 13.35 3.93 -7.59
CA ALA A 47 14.32 4.63 -8.43
C ALA A 47 14.43 4.04 -9.86
N ARG A 48 13.99 2.79 -10.07
CA ARG A 48 14.00 2.19 -11.42
C ARG A 48 12.84 2.71 -12.25
N ASP A 49 13.06 2.98 -13.53
CA ASP A 49 12.03 3.50 -14.43
C ASP A 49 10.94 2.48 -14.79
N ASP A 50 11.25 1.19 -14.68
CA ASP A 50 10.33 0.08 -14.98
C ASP A 50 9.43 -0.32 -13.80
N VAL A 51 9.52 0.38 -12.66
CA VAL A 51 8.68 0.16 -11.48
C VAL A 51 7.72 1.33 -11.32
N ASP A 52 6.42 1.07 -11.41
CA ASP A 52 5.38 2.11 -11.26
C ASP A 52 4.96 2.37 -9.81
N GLY A 53 5.03 1.34 -8.96
CA GLY A 53 4.62 1.38 -7.56
C GLY A 53 5.09 0.14 -6.79
N VAL A 54 4.96 0.15 -5.46
CA VAL A 54 5.35 -0.98 -4.60
C VAL A 54 4.20 -1.33 -3.65
N VAL A 55 3.86 -2.62 -3.60
CA VAL A 55 2.93 -3.19 -2.61
C VAL A 55 3.72 -3.99 -1.58
N ILE A 56 3.46 -3.76 -0.30
CA ILE A 56 4.13 -4.43 0.81
C ILE A 56 3.08 -5.23 1.58
N THR A 57 3.26 -6.55 1.60
CA THR A 57 2.50 -7.42 2.50
C THR A 57 3.16 -7.40 3.87
N HIS A 58 2.37 -7.20 4.92
CA HIS A 58 2.88 -7.05 6.28
C HIS A 58 1.92 -7.66 7.29
N GLY A 59 2.40 -8.01 8.48
CA GLY A 59 1.54 -8.42 9.58
C GLY A 59 0.79 -7.22 10.17
N THR A 60 -0.31 -7.47 10.89
CA THR A 60 -1.21 -6.40 11.35
C THR A 60 -0.78 -5.76 12.66
N ASP A 61 0.09 -6.36 13.45
CA ASP A 61 0.35 -5.90 14.82
C ASP A 61 1.18 -4.62 14.90
N THR A 62 2.03 -4.35 13.90
CA THR A 62 2.86 -3.14 13.81
C THR A 62 2.66 -2.40 12.46
N LEU A 63 1.46 -2.57 11.87
CA LEU A 63 1.09 -1.99 10.59
C LEU A 63 0.79 -0.48 10.66
N ASP A 64 0.72 0.10 11.86
CA ASP A 64 0.65 1.54 12.07
C ASP A 64 2.03 2.19 12.22
N GLU A 65 3.04 1.42 12.64
CA GLU A 65 4.41 1.92 12.84
C GLU A 65 5.24 1.85 11.54
N THR A 66 5.31 0.68 10.90
CA THR A 66 6.19 0.44 9.76
C THR A 66 5.84 1.32 8.54
N PRO A 67 4.57 1.48 8.15
CA PRO A 67 4.20 2.38 7.06
C PRO A 67 4.50 3.84 7.40
N TYR A 68 4.36 4.24 8.66
CA TYR A 68 4.68 5.60 9.10
C TYR A 68 6.18 5.90 8.95
N PHE A 69 7.04 4.95 9.34
CA PHE A 69 8.48 5.08 9.11
C PHE A 69 8.82 5.21 7.62
N LEU A 70 8.22 4.37 6.76
CA LEU A 70 8.42 4.46 5.31
C LEU A 70 7.89 5.77 4.74
N ASN A 71 6.81 6.32 5.30
CA ASN A 71 6.26 7.61 4.89
C ASN A 71 7.25 8.77 5.07
N LEU A 72 8.17 8.66 6.03
CA LEU A 72 9.21 9.67 6.28
C LEU A 72 10.49 9.42 5.47
N THR A 73 10.77 8.15 5.15
CA THR A 73 12.07 7.73 4.61
C THR A 73 12.05 7.43 3.11
N VAL A 74 10.91 7.11 2.51
CA VAL A 74 10.77 6.93 1.05
C VAL A 74 10.85 8.28 0.34
N LYS A 75 11.71 8.37 -0.68
CA LYS A 75 11.99 9.61 -1.45
C LYS A 75 11.50 9.49 -2.90
N SER A 76 10.26 9.05 -3.07
CA SER A 76 9.62 8.92 -4.39
C SER A 76 8.16 9.35 -4.34
N ASN A 77 7.67 9.85 -5.47
CA ASN A 77 6.25 10.15 -5.67
C ASN A 77 5.46 8.95 -6.20
N LYS A 78 6.13 7.86 -6.56
CA LYS A 78 5.47 6.61 -6.95
C LYS A 78 4.76 6.00 -5.73
N PRO A 79 3.58 5.39 -5.90
CA PRO A 79 2.78 4.87 -4.79
C PRO A 79 3.50 3.73 -4.06
N VAL A 80 3.39 3.78 -2.72
CA VAL A 80 3.78 2.70 -1.82
C VAL A 80 2.55 2.35 -0.99
N VAL A 81 2.10 1.10 -1.11
CA VAL A 81 0.86 0.63 -0.50
C VAL A 81 1.15 -0.58 0.38
N PHE A 82 0.81 -0.47 1.66
CA PHE A 82 0.81 -1.59 2.58
C PHE A 82 -0.53 -2.30 2.56
N THR A 83 -0.49 -3.62 2.68
CA THR A 83 -1.67 -4.47 2.84
C THR A 83 -1.37 -5.60 3.82
N ALA A 84 -2.41 -6.16 4.39
CA ALA A 84 -2.32 -7.23 5.37
C ALA A 84 -3.63 -8.05 5.39
N ALA A 85 -3.67 -9.07 6.23
CA ALA A 85 -4.86 -9.86 6.50
C ALA A 85 -5.03 -10.04 8.01
N MET A 86 -6.26 -9.86 8.50
CA MET A 86 -6.60 -10.17 9.88
C MET A 86 -6.87 -11.67 10.08
N ARG A 87 -7.30 -12.37 9.04
CA ARG A 87 -7.53 -13.82 9.06
C ARG A 87 -6.40 -14.57 8.35
N PRO A 88 -6.02 -15.76 8.82
CA PRO A 88 -5.05 -16.60 8.11
C PRO A 88 -5.63 -17.05 6.76
N ALA A 89 -4.76 -17.32 5.80
CA ALA A 89 -5.15 -17.69 4.43
C ALA A 89 -6.00 -18.98 4.33
N THR A 90 -5.95 -19.84 5.35
CA THR A 90 -6.73 -21.08 5.44
C THR A 90 -8.11 -20.90 6.06
N ALA A 91 -8.42 -19.71 6.61
CA ALA A 91 -9.71 -19.46 7.23
C ALA A 91 -10.83 -19.34 6.19
N ILE A 92 -12.05 -19.70 6.62
CA ILE A 92 -13.26 -19.36 5.88
C ILE A 92 -13.37 -17.84 5.80
N SER A 93 -13.63 -17.33 4.60
CA SER A 93 -13.71 -15.90 4.33
C SER A 93 -12.43 -15.15 4.73
N ALA A 94 -11.27 -15.68 4.33
CA ALA A 94 -9.99 -14.98 4.44
C ALA A 94 -10.04 -13.64 3.67
N ASP A 95 -9.51 -12.59 4.29
CA ASP A 95 -9.53 -11.21 3.76
C ASP A 95 -8.28 -10.88 2.93
N GLY A 96 -7.19 -11.65 3.09
CA GLY A 96 -5.92 -11.41 2.41
C GLY A 96 -6.00 -11.32 0.87
N PRO A 97 -6.68 -12.24 0.15
CA PRO A 97 -6.77 -12.17 -1.31
C PRO A 97 -7.39 -10.87 -1.82
N MET A 98 -8.47 -10.42 -1.19
CA MET A 98 -9.16 -9.18 -1.56
C MET A 98 -8.30 -7.97 -1.23
N ASN A 99 -7.79 -7.86 0.00
CA ASN A 99 -6.93 -6.75 0.42
C ASN A 99 -5.68 -6.62 -0.46
N LEU A 100 -5.12 -7.74 -0.93
CA LEU A 100 -3.96 -7.74 -1.83
C LEU A 100 -4.33 -7.23 -3.23
N LEU A 101 -5.44 -7.70 -3.79
CA LEU A 101 -5.94 -7.22 -5.09
C LEU A 101 -6.19 -5.70 -5.06
N GLU A 102 -6.82 -5.22 -4.00
CA GLU A 102 -7.10 -3.80 -3.82
C GLU A 102 -5.83 -2.97 -3.67
N ALA A 103 -4.85 -3.47 -2.92
CA ALA A 103 -3.57 -2.79 -2.76
C ALA A 103 -2.81 -2.67 -4.08
N VAL A 104 -2.81 -3.72 -4.92
CA VAL A 104 -2.26 -3.67 -6.29
C VAL A 104 -3.04 -2.69 -7.16
N THR A 105 -4.37 -2.69 -7.05
CA THR A 105 -5.23 -1.74 -7.79
C THR A 105 -4.90 -0.30 -7.43
N VAL A 106 -4.74 0.01 -6.14
CA VAL A 106 -4.38 1.35 -5.66
C VAL A 106 -2.96 1.72 -6.07
N ALA A 107 -2.01 0.77 -6.02
CA ALA A 107 -0.63 1.02 -6.46
C ALA A 107 -0.50 1.24 -7.97
N ALA A 108 -1.42 0.71 -8.77
CA ALA A 108 -1.46 0.92 -10.23
C ALA A 108 -2.20 2.21 -10.64
N ASP A 109 -2.93 2.85 -9.72
CA ASP A 109 -3.71 4.05 -10.02
C ASP A 109 -2.81 5.30 -10.17
N PRO A 110 -2.84 6.01 -11.31
CA PRO A 110 -2.05 7.23 -11.51
C PRO A 110 -2.32 8.32 -10.46
N ASP A 111 -3.55 8.39 -9.94
CA ASP A 111 -3.95 9.40 -8.97
C ASP A 111 -3.40 9.09 -7.55
N ALA A 112 -2.92 7.86 -7.31
CA ALA A 112 -2.25 7.46 -6.07
C ALA A 112 -0.84 8.07 -5.90
N ARG A 113 -0.27 8.66 -6.96
CA ARG A 113 1.05 9.29 -6.92
C ARG A 113 1.06 10.51 -6.00
N GLY A 114 2.16 10.68 -5.26
CA GLY A 114 2.38 11.83 -4.38
C GLY A 114 1.49 11.87 -3.13
N ARG A 115 0.88 10.75 -2.75
CA ARG A 115 -0.01 10.65 -1.57
C ARG A 115 0.67 10.22 -0.28
N GLY A 116 2.00 10.09 -0.32
CA GLY A 116 2.75 9.41 0.72
C GLY A 116 2.49 7.91 0.71
N VAL A 117 2.86 7.25 1.80
CA VAL A 117 2.61 5.82 1.99
C VAL A 117 1.15 5.62 2.40
N MET A 118 0.50 4.63 1.80
CA MET A 118 -0.89 4.28 2.05
C MET A 118 -1.00 2.89 2.67
N VAL A 119 -2.08 2.66 3.40
CA VAL A 119 -2.47 1.35 3.93
C VAL A 119 -3.85 1.01 3.37
N VAL A 120 -3.97 -0.15 2.73
CA VAL A 120 -5.20 -0.63 2.10
C VAL A 120 -5.65 -1.93 2.75
N LEU A 121 -6.76 -1.86 3.48
CA LEU A 121 -7.43 -3.00 4.10
C LEU A 121 -8.94 -2.75 4.15
N ASN A 122 -9.72 -3.80 3.92
CA ASN A 122 -11.18 -3.80 4.08
C ASN A 122 -11.85 -2.64 3.31
N ASP A 123 -11.50 -2.51 2.02
CA ASP A 123 -12.01 -1.51 1.06
C ASP A 123 -11.61 -0.05 1.38
N ARG A 124 -10.71 0.17 2.34
CA ARG A 124 -10.34 1.53 2.80
C ARG A 124 -8.90 1.88 2.49
N ILE A 125 -8.71 3.09 1.99
CA ILE A 125 -7.39 3.65 1.68
C ILE A 125 -7.06 4.66 2.77
N GLY A 126 -6.19 4.29 3.70
CA GLY A 126 -5.73 5.15 4.77
C GLY A 126 -4.34 5.73 4.50
N ALA A 127 -4.08 6.94 5.00
CA ALA A 127 -2.72 7.50 5.01
C ALA A 127 -1.92 6.87 6.14
N ALA A 128 -0.68 6.44 5.87
CA ALA A 128 0.19 5.82 6.87
C ALA A 128 0.39 6.67 8.15
N ARG A 129 0.24 7.99 8.05
CA ARG A 129 0.32 8.90 9.20
C ARG A 129 -0.82 8.78 10.20
N PHE A 130 -2.01 8.41 9.76
CA PHE A 130 -3.23 8.50 10.59
C PHE A 130 -3.88 7.15 10.85
N VAL A 131 -3.43 6.09 10.17
CA VAL A 131 -3.98 4.75 10.33
C VAL A 131 -3.46 4.10 11.61
N THR A 132 -4.36 3.56 12.42
CA THR A 132 -4.05 2.77 13.61
C THR A 132 -4.97 1.57 13.75
N LYS A 133 -4.48 0.50 14.39
CA LYS A 133 -5.26 -0.71 14.70
C LYS A 133 -6.12 -0.46 15.94
N THR A 134 -7.43 -0.55 15.82
CA THR A 134 -8.38 -0.24 16.90
C THR A 134 -8.97 -1.46 17.61
N ASN A 135 -8.74 -2.65 17.06
CA ASN A 135 -9.28 -3.91 17.54
C ASN A 135 -8.34 -5.08 17.19
N ALA A 136 -8.24 -6.05 18.09
CA ALA A 136 -7.35 -7.20 17.92
C ALA A 136 -7.83 -8.22 16.86
N THR A 137 -9.14 -8.31 16.59
CA THR A 137 -9.73 -9.42 15.81
C THR A 137 -10.69 -8.98 14.71
N SER A 138 -11.28 -7.79 14.80
CA SER A 138 -12.21 -7.28 13.79
C SER A 138 -11.50 -7.04 12.46
N LEU A 139 -12.15 -7.39 11.35
CA LEU A 139 -11.66 -7.07 10.00
C LEU A 139 -11.58 -5.54 9.79
N ASP A 140 -12.57 -4.80 10.29
CA ASP A 140 -12.64 -3.34 10.17
C ASP A 140 -11.92 -2.64 11.34
N THR A 141 -10.66 -3.00 11.54
CA THR A 141 -9.83 -2.56 12.68
C THR A 141 -8.93 -1.36 12.35
N PHE A 142 -8.48 -1.21 11.10
CA PHE A 142 -7.60 -0.10 10.73
C PHE A 142 -8.41 1.16 10.47
N ARG A 143 -8.31 2.11 11.40
CA ARG A 143 -9.05 3.37 11.42
C ARG A 143 -8.12 4.56 11.28
N ALA A 144 -8.64 5.63 10.67
CA ALA A 144 -8.00 6.94 10.64
C ALA A 144 -8.88 7.92 11.44
N PRO A 145 -8.81 7.93 12.78
CA PRO A 145 -9.77 8.64 13.63
C PRO A 145 -9.66 10.17 13.50
N GLU A 146 -8.47 10.70 13.22
CA GLU A 146 -8.25 12.14 13.16
C GLU A 146 -8.70 12.74 11.82
N GLU A 147 -8.07 12.31 10.73
CA GLU A 147 -8.30 12.87 9.39
C GLU A 147 -9.30 12.04 8.56
N GLY A 148 -9.64 10.83 8.97
CA GLY A 148 -10.39 9.92 8.11
C GLY A 148 -9.56 9.36 6.96
N TYR A 149 -10.22 8.56 6.13
CA TYR A 149 -9.59 7.85 5.01
C TYR A 149 -9.30 8.77 3.82
N LEU A 150 -8.23 8.48 3.09
CA LEU A 150 -7.94 9.13 1.80
C LEU A 150 -9.00 8.76 0.76
N GLY A 151 -9.53 7.54 0.86
CA GLY A 151 -10.52 7.03 -0.07
C GLY A 151 -11.00 5.64 0.31
N VAL A 152 -11.75 5.04 -0.60
CA VAL A 152 -12.27 3.68 -0.54
C VAL A 152 -12.07 3.01 -1.88
N VAL A 153 -12.02 1.69 -1.91
CA VAL A 153 -12.09 0.90 -3.13
C VAL A 153 -13.53 0.44 -3.31
N VAL A 154 -14.16 0.77 -4.43
CA VAL A 154 -15.56 0.43 -4.71
C VAL A 154 -15.64 -0.19 -6.10
N GLY A 155 -16.15 -1.42 -6.18
CA GLY A 155 -16.24 -2.16 -7.44
C GLY A 155 -14.87 -2.37 -8.09
N GLY A 156 -13.82 -2.56 -7.28
CA GLY A 156 -12.44 -2.72 -7.75
C GLY A 156 -11.80 -1.43 -8.29
N LYS A 157 -12.34 -0.26 -7.96
CA LYS A 157 -11.77 1.04 -8.36
C LYS A 157 -11.51 1.94 -7.15
N PRO A 158 -10.32 2.56 -7.03
CA PRO A 158 -10.07 3.55 -6.01
C PRO A 158 -10.97 4.78 -6.21
N SER A 159 -11.53 5.28 -5.11
CA SER A 159 -12.40 6.46 -5.06
C SER A 159 -12.02 7.33 -3.86
N SER A 160 -11.60 8.57 -4.10
CA SER A 160 -11.23 9.50 -3.02
C SER A 160 -12.40 10.42 -2.66
N ARG A 161 -12.64 10.61 -1.35
CA ARG A 161 -13.70 11.50 -0.84
C ARG A 161 -13.28 12.97 -0.81
N ARG A 162 -11.99 13.26 -0.64
CA ARG A 162 -11.44 14.60 -0.82
C ARG A 162 -11.04 14.65 -2.28
N GLY A 163 -11.79 15.36 -3.13
CA GLY A 163 -11.46 15.51 -4.55
C GLY A 163 -9.94 15.66 -4.69
N TRP A 164 -9.32 14.74 -5.42
CA TRP A 164 -7.85 14.64 -5.48
C TRP A 164 -7.33 16.06 -5.69
N ILE A 165 -6.49 16.60 -4.79
CA ILE A 165 -5.86 17.88 -5.05
C ILE A 165 -5.03 17.63 -6.31
N LYS A 166 -5.64 17.96 -7.45
CA LYS A 166 -5.05 17.83 -8.76
C LYS A 166 -3.96 18.87 -8.79
N PHE A 167 -2.76 18.50 -8.37
CA PHE A 167 -1.61 19.02 -9.08
C PHE A 167 -1.63 18.36 -10.46
N THR A 168 -2.51 18.87 -11.34
CA THR A 168 -2.39 18.63 -12.78
C THR A 168 -1.02 19.17 -13.20
N ARG A 169 0.03 18.35 -13.11
CA ARG A 169 1.08 18.42 -14.10
C ARG A 169 0.53 17.70 -15.32
N CYS A 170 0.03 18.53 -16.23
CA CYS A 170 -0.25 18.17 -17.61
C CYS A 170 0.89 17.27 -18.12
N ALA A 171 0.58 16.02 -18.47
CA ALA A 171 1.51 15.17 -19.19
C ALA A 171 1.70 15.77 -20.59
N ARG A 172 2.93 16.22 -20.86
CA ARG A 172 3.49 16.82 -22.09
C ARG A 172 2.98 18.21 -22.49
N CYS A 173 3.78 19.24 -22.19
CA CYS A 173 3.93 20.38 -23.09
C CYS A 173 5.31 21.02 -22.91
N SER A 174 6.04 21.14 -24.02
CA SER A 174 7.23 21.95 -24.17
C SER A 174 6.85 23.42 -23.95
N MET A 175 7.41 24.11 -22.93
CA MET A 175 7.66 25.54 -23.05
C MET A 175 8.61 26.04 -21.95
N CYS A 176 9.69 26.67 -22.42
CA CYS A 176 10.56 27.58 -21.70
C CYS A 176 9.74 28.76 -21.11
N VAL A 177 10.20 29.37 -20.00
CA VAL A 177 10.41 30.84 -19.83
C VAL A 177 10.88 31.12 -18.37
N SER A 178 12.11 31.67 -18.31
CA SER A 178 12.90 32.28 -17.20
C SER A 178 13.21 31.45 -15.95
#